data_AF-A0A523GHT5-F1
#
_entry.id   AF-A0A523GHT5-F1
#
_cell.length_a   1.000
_cell.length_b   1.000
_cell.length_c   1.000
_cell.angle_alpha   90.00
_cell.angle_beta   90.00
_cell.angle_gamma   90.00
#
_symmetry.space_group_name_H-M   'P 1'
#
loop_
_entity.id
_entity.type
_entity.pdbx_description
1 polymer ?
#
loop_
_entity_poly.entity_id
_entity_poly.type
_entity_poly.pdbx_seq_one_letter_code
_entity_poly.pdbx_strand_id
1 'polypeptide(L)' 'MKKFLLFLVCLSFFCTAGAQDYFPKNDGVKEENNNPTAFTNATVYVTPTHVITNGTLLIHNGKVV' A
#
# COMPACT_ATOMS: atom_id res chain seq x y z
N MET A 1 18.78 -1.88 -52.06
CA MET A 1 19.25 -1.03 -50.94
C MET A 1 18.10 -0.34 -50.19
N LYS A 2 17.20 0.41 -50.85
CA LYS A 2 16.06 1.10 -50.18
C LYS A 2 15.15 0.18 -49.35
N LYS A 3 14.84 -1.03 -49.84
CA LYS A 3 14.03 -2.04 -49.12
C LYS A 3 14.73 -2.57 -47.85
N PHE A 4 16.05 -2.69 -47.89
CA PHE A 4 16.87 -3.14 -46.76
C PHE A 4 16.97 -2.06 -45.69
N LEU A 5 17.11 -0.80 -46.12
CA LEU A 5 17.09 0.36 -45.23
C LEU A 5 15.74 0.47 -44.48
N LEU A 6 14.62 0.29 -45.19
CA LEU A 6 13.29 0.30 -44.59
C LEU A 6 13.13 -0.82 -43.54
N PHE A 7 13.67 -2.00 -43.81
CA PHE A 7 13.65 -3.12 -42.88
C PHE A 7 14.45 -2.83 -41.60
N LEU A 8 15.64 -2.22 -41.73
CA LEU A 8 16.43 -1.80 -40.57
C LEU A 8 15.71 -0.78 -39.70
N VAL A 9 15.02 0.19 -40.32
CA VAL A 9 14.23 1.20 -39.61
C VAL A 9 13.09 0.54 -38.84
N CYS A 10 12.33 -0.37 -39.45
CA CYS A 10 11.27 -1.10 -38.74
C CYS A 10 11.80 -1.89 -37.54
N LEU A 11 12.96 -2.54 -37.67
CA LEU A 11 13.55 -3.34 -36.59
C LEU A 11 13.93 -2.50 -35.37
N SER A 12 14.35 -1.25 -35.59
CA SER A 12 14.76 -0.33 -34.51
C SER A 12 13.60 0.07 -33.57
N PHE A 13 12.35 0.09 -34.06
CA PHE A 13 11.17 0.42 -33.25
C PHE A 13 10.72 -0.73 -32.34
N PHE A 14 11.05 -1.99 -32.65
CA PHE A 14 10.71 -3.13 -31.80
C PHE A 14 11.59 -3.22 -30.55
N CYS A 15 12.81 -2.69 -30.60
CA CYS A 15 13.75 -2.71 -29.48
C CYS A 15 13.36 -1.77 -28.32
N THR A 16 12.39 -0.87 -28.53
CA THR A 16 11.98 0.13 -27.54
C THR A 16 10.62 -0.17 -26.89
N ALA A 17 10.04 -1.35 -27.15
CA ALA A 17 8.81 -1.78 -26.48
C ALA A 17 9.12 -2.14 -25.02
N GLY A 18 9.16 -1.14 -24.15
CA GLY A 18 9.25 -1.33 -22.70
C GLY A 18 7.99 -2.02 -22.19
N ALA A 19 8.15 -3.17 -21.55
CA ALA A 19 7.09 -3.74 -20.74
C ALA A 19 6.78 -2.76 -19.60
N GLN A 20 5.49 -2.49 -19.36
CA GLN A 20 5.09 -1.74 -18.19
C GLN A 20 5.37 -2.60 -16.96
N ASP A 21 6.31 -2.18 -16.12
CA ASP A 21 6.49 -2.74 -14.78
C ASP A 21 5.31 -2.29 -13.91
N TYR A 22 4.20 -3.03 -13.98
CA TYR A 22 3.08 -2.83 -13.07
C TYR A 22 3.28 -3.69 -11.83
N PHE A 23 3.86 -3.10 -10.78
CA PHE A 23 3.81 -3.68 -9.45
C PHE A 23 2.55 -3.21 -8.74
N PRO A 24 1.68 -4.12 -8.27
CA PRO A 24 0.57 -3.76 -7.40
C PRO A 24 1.12 -3.02 -6.19
N LYS A 25 0.71 -1.76 -6.03
CA LYS A 25 1.06 -0.92 -4.90
C LYS A 25 -0.22 -0.50 -4.19
N ASN A 26 -0.25 -0.70 -2.88
CA ASN A 26 -1.40 -0.36 -2.04
C ASN A 26 -1.46 1.13 -1.69
N ASP A 27 -0.58 1.95 -2.27
CA ASP A 27 -0.53 3.41 -2.11
C ASP A 27 -1.45 4.16 -3.10
N GLY A 28 -2.15 3.44 -4.00
CA GLY A 28 -3.02 4.02 -5.02
C GLY A 28 -4.29 4.69 -4.47
N VAL A 29 -4.61 4.49 -3.19
CA VAL A 29 -5.74 5.11 -2.50
C VAL A 29 -5.21 6.22 -1.61
N LYS A 30 -5.57 7.48 -1.92
CA LYS A 30 -5.15 8.68 -1.18
C LYS A 30 -5.86 8.87 0.16
N GLU A 31 -6.80 7.99 0.48
CA GLU A 31 -7.60 8.08 1.70
C GLU A 31 -6.85 7.41 2.85
N GLU A 32 -6.26 8.21 3.73
CA GLU A 32 -5.79 7.73 5.03
C GLU A 32 -7.00 7.30 5.87
N ASN A 33 -7.02 6.04 6.31
CA ASN A 33 -8.08 5.54 7.18
C ASN A 33 -7.93 6.13 8.59
N ASN A 34 -8.52 7.30 8.77
CA ASN A 34 -8.57 8.04 10.03
C ASN A 34 -9.80 7.67 10.89
N ASN A 35 -10.58 6.64 10.51
CA ASN A 35 -11.74 6.24 11.29
C ASN A 35 -11.30 5.66 12.64
N PRO A 36 -11.91 6.09 13.76
CA PRO A 36 -11.62 5.52 15.07
C PRO A 36 -12.02 4.04 15.11
N THR A 37 -11.10 3.21 15.60
CA THR A 37 -11.35 1.79 15.86
C THR A 37 -11.36 1.56 17.36
N ALA A 38 -12.44 1.00 17.89
CA ALA A 38 -12.59 0.73 19.32
C ALA A 38 -12.60 -0.79 19.60
N PHE A 39 -11.69 -1.25 20.46
CA PHE A 39 -11.78 -2.57 21.06
C PHE A 39 -12.54 -2.45 22.37
N THR A 40 -13.78 -2.93 22.41
CA THR A 40 -14.65 -2.85 23.60
C THR A 40 -14.63 -4.15 24.39
N ASN A 41 -14.97 -4.09 25.68
CA ASN A 41 -14.99 -5.26 26.56
C ASN A 41 -13.63 -6.00 26.59
N ALA A 42 -12.54 -5.23 26.47
CA ALA A 42 -11.20 -5.76 26.39
C ALA A 42 -10.58 -5.89 27.79
N THR A 43 -9.68 -6.86 27.94
CA THR A 43 -8.71 -6.87 29.05
C THR A 43 -7.43 -6.23 28.54
N VAL A 44 -7.10 -5.03 29.03
CA VAL A 44 -5.96 -4.22 28.57
C VAL A 44 -4.83 -4.33 29.59
N TYR A 45 -3.69 -4.85 29.14
CA TYR A 45 -2.46 -4.90 29.93
C TYR A 45 -1.62 -3.66 29.60
N VAL A 46 -1.67 -2.64 30.45
CA VAL A 46 -0.86 -1.42 30.27
C VAL A 46 0.59 -1.69 30.65
N THR A 47 0.78 -2.47 31.72
CA THR A 47 2.05 -3.09 32.10
C THR A 47 1.76 -4.53 32.55
N PRO A 48 2.78 -5.39 32.73
CA PRO A 48 2.55 -6.75 33.21
C PRO A 48 1.82 -6.84 34.56
N THR A 49 1.85 -5.77 35.37
CA THR A 49 1.22 -5.70 36.68
C THR A 49 -0.01 -4.80 36.73
N HIS A 50 -0.25 -3.96 35.71
CA HIS A 50 -1.38 -3.05 35.64
C HIS A 50 -2.34 -3.46 34.53
N VAL A 51 -3.50 -3.98 34.94
CA VAL A 51 -4.51 -4.57 34.05
C VAL A 51 -5.85 -3.85 34.23
N ILE A 52 -6.45 -3.44 33.12
CA ILE A 52 -7.79 -2.87 33.06
C ILE A 52 -8.74 -3.93 32.49
N THR A 53 -9.78 -4.30 33.23
CA THR A 53 -10.81 -5.23 32.79
C THR A 53 -12.04 -4.49 32.26
N ASN A 54 -12.75 -5.08 31.29
CA ASN A 54 -13.90 -4.48 30.60
C ASN A 54 -13.63 -3.06 30.05
N GLY A 55 -12.39 -2.82 29.61
CA GLY A 55 -11.94 -1.54 29.08
C GLY A 55 -12.31 -1.36 27.61
N THR A 56 -12.20 -0.11 27.15
CA THR A 56 -12.25 0.24 25.73
C THR A 56 -10.90 0.81 25.31
N LEU A 57 -10.28 0.23 24.28
CA LEU A 57 -9.06 0.74 23.67
C LEU A 57 -9.40 1.43 22.34
N LEU A 58 -9.17 2.74 22.24
CA LEU A 58 -9.44 3.51 21.03
C LEU A 58 -8.15 3.70 20.22
N ILE A 59 -8.19 3.35 18.95
CA ILE A 59 -7.14 3.63 17.98
C ILE A 59 -7.66 4.68 17.00
N HIS A 60 -7.00 5.82 16.93
CA HIS A 60 -7.33 6.90 16.01
C HIS A 60 -6.05 7.50 15.43
N ASN A 61 -5.99 7.64 14.10
CA ASN A 61 -4.83 8.16 13.36
C ASN A 61 -3.51 7.46 13.77
N GLY A 62 -3.57 6.14 13.94
CA GLY A 62 -2.41 5.32 14.35
C GLY A 62 -1.95 5.51 15.80
N LYS A 63 -2.72 6.22 16.64
CA LYS A 63 -2.41 6.47 18.05
C LYS A 63 -3.43 5.82 18.96
N VAL A 64 -2.97 5.39 20.13
CA VAL A 64 -3.82 4.97 21.24
C VAL A 64 -4.34 6.22 21.95
N VAL A 65 -5.66 6.30 22.18
CA VAL A 65 -6.35 7.44 22.81
C VAL A 65 -7.22 6.98 23.97
#